data_AF-A0A368G7I5-F1
#
_entry.id   AF-A0A368G7I5-F1
#
_cell.length_a   1.000
_cell.length_b   1.000
_cell.length_c   1.000
_cell.angle_alpha   90.00
_cell.angle_beta   90.00
_cell.angle_gamma   90.00
#
_symmetry.space_group_name_H-M   'P 1'
#
loop_
_entity.id
_entity.type
_entity.pdbx_description
1 polymer ?
#
loop_
_entity_poly.entity_id
_entity_poly.type
_entity_poly.pdbx_seq_one_letter_code
_entity_poly.pdbx_strand_id
1 'polypeptide(L)'
;MNKKSCYECPQNIRCFVHKLHVSLREALNQNSIINVFDDLAPQTWYCDFLNPLHNYTIIKYEDSEEGYSKIGAAFDDLFKEAGIPSHERETIRGRLLNGSTLRSIRESRAILDVREQLLLDNDLLKKVVEIYYHDFVVFGFPFPVLYSG
;
A
#
# COMPACT_ATOMS: atom_id res chain seq x y z
N MET A 1 -1.55 27.49 -4.84
CA MET A 1 -1.67 26.34 -3.91
C MET A 1 -0.32 26.13 -3.24
N ASN A 2 -0.22 26.43 -1.96
CA ASN A 2 1.02 26.25 -1.20
C ASN A 2 1.15 24.75 -0.89
N LYS A 3 2.20 24.08 -1.41
CA LYS A 3 2.54 22.69 -1.07
C LYS A 3 2.80 22.61 0.44
N LYS A 4 1.78 22.36 1.26
CA LYS A 4 2.00 21.81 2.61
C LYS A 4 2.44 20.35 2.40
N SER A 5 3.74 20.19 2.17
CA SER A 5 4.37 18.93 1.72
C SER A 5 4.46 17.93 2.87
N CYS A 6 4.29 16.64 2.59
CA CYS A 6 4.68 15.47 3.38
C CYS A 6 5.21 15.74 4.81
N TYR A 7 4.33 16.14 5.75
CA TYR A 7 4.69 16.49 7.14
C TYR A 7 5.85 17.50 7.31
N GLU A 8 6.07 18.39 6.35
CA GLU A 8 7.21 19.31 6.31
C GLU A 8 8.56 18.57 6.35
N CYS A 9 8.62 17.38 5.74
CA CYS A 9 9.82 16.55 5.62
C CYS A 9 10.33 16.57 4.18
N PRO A 10 11.09 17.59 3.75
CA PRO A 10 11.59 17.68 2.38
C PRO A 10 12.62 16.57 2.12
N GLN A 11 12.25 15.61 1.26
CA GLN A 11 13.11 14.50 0.82
C GLN A 11 13.77 13.71 1.96
N ASN A 12 13.16 13.68 3.14
CA ASN A 12 13.69 12.98 4.31
C ASN A 12 12.68 11.93 4.77
N ILE A 13 12.88 10.68 4.33
CA ILE A 13 11.99 9.57 4.65
C ILE A 13 11.97 9.28 6.15
N ARG A 14 13.11 9.45 6.83
CA ARG A 14 13.20 9.27 8.29
C ARG A 14 12.28 10.23 9.02
N CYS A 15 12.36 11.54 8.71
CA CYS A 15 11.47 12.56 9.25
C CYS A 15 10.01 12.22 9.00
N PHE A 16 9.69 11.82 7.76
CA PHE A 16 8.34 11.52 7.33
C PHE A 16 7.72 10.36 8.13
N VAL A 17 8.40 9.21 8.17
CA VAL A 17 7.90 8.03 8.90
C VAL A 17 7.79 8.31 10.40
N HIS A 18 8.72 9.07 10.99
CA HIS A 18 8.62 9.45 12.40
C HIS A 18 7.38 10.29 12.67
N LYS A 19 7.11 11.31 11.85
CA LYS A 19 5.93 12.16 12.01
C LYS A 19 4.63 11.41 11.71
N LEU A 20 4.63 10.52 10.71
CA LEU A 20 3.50 9.61 10.44
C LEU A 20 3.21 8.70 11.63
N HIS A 21 4.23 8.04 12.19
CA HIS A 21 4.09 7.18 13.35
C HIS A 21 3.50 7.95 14.55
N VAL A 22 4.04 9.14 14.87
CA VAL A 22 3.51 9.99 15.96
C VAL A 22 2.06 10.38 15.69
N SER A 23 1.75 10.84 14.48
CA SER A 23 0.40 11.27 14.10
C SER A 23 -0.64 10.15 14.20
N LEU A 24 -0.29 8.93 13.76
CA LEU A 24 -1.18 7.77 13.84
C LEU A 24 -1.37 7.30 15.30
N ARG A 25 -0.32 7.35 16.11
CA ARG A 25 -0.40 7.04 17.55
C ARG A 25 -1.27 8.05 18.30
N GLU A 26 -1.18 9.33 17.97
CA GLU A 26 -2.03 10.38 18.55
C GLU A 26 -3.50 10.19 18.17
N ALA A 27 -3.79 9.84 16.91
CA ALA A 27 -5.14 9.55 16.45
C ALA A 27 -5.79 8.40 17.22
N LEU A 28 -5.05 7.30 17.44
CA LEU A 28 -5.51 6.18 18.28
C LEU A 28 -5.81 6.60 19.72
N ASN A 29 -4.97 7.46 20.30
CA ASN A 29 -5.10 7.85 21.71
C ASN A 29 -6.21 8.87 21.97
N GLN A 30 -6.50 9.74 21.00
CA GLN A 30 -7.42 10.88 21.18
C GLN A 30 -8.83 10.62 20.65
N ASN A 31 -9.09 9.44 20.07
CA ASN A 31 -10.36 9.11 19.38
C ASN A 31 -10.73 10.19 18.33
N SER A 32 -9.70 10.84 17.78
CA SER A 32 -9.84 11.99 16.89
C SER A 32 -9.99 11.53 15.44
N ILE A 33 -10.76 12.29 14.66
CA ILE A 33 -11.04 11.97 13.26
C ILE A 33 -9.77 12.21 12.44
N ILE A 34 -9.17 11.13 11.96
CA ILE A 34 -8.13 11.14 10.94
C ILE A 34 -8.77 11.73 9.68
N ASN A 35 -8.25 12.86 9.17
CA ASN A 35 -8.91 13.61 8.09
C ASN A 35 -7.97 13.96 6.91
N VAL A 36 -6.68 13.57 6.97
CA VAL A 36 -5.69 13.81 5.88
C VAL A 36 -4.71 12.65 5.71
N PHE A 37 -4.62 11.72 6.67
CA PHE A 37 -3.66 10.61 6.67
C PHE A 37 -4.31 9.24 6.44
N ASP A 38 -5.60 9.21 6.08
CA ASP A 38 -6.35 7.97 5.87
C ASP A 38 -5.73 7.11 4.77
N ASP A 39 -5.17 7.72 3.72
CA ASP A 39 -4.53 7.01 2.60
C ASP A 39 -3.21 6.32 3.00
N LEU A 40 -2.61 6.71 4.13
CA LEU A 40 -1.35 6.16 4.64
C LEU A 40 -1.51 5.39 5.96
N ALA A 41 -2.70 5.42 6.56
CA ALA A 41 -3.02 4.55 7.66
C ALA A 41 -3.03 3.08 7.20
N PRO A 42 -2.84 2.13 8.12
CA PRO A 42 -3.03 0.72 7.79
C PRO A 42 -4.41 0.48 7.21
N GLN A 43 -4.52 -0.36 6.18
CA GLN A 43 -5.80 -0.68 5.55
C GLN A 43 -6.77 -1.35 6.54
N THR A 44 -6.23 -2.08 7.52
CA THR A 44 -7.00 -2.67 8.62
C THR A 44 -7.64 -1.65 9.56
N TRP A 45 -7.26 -0.37 9.49
CA TRP A 45 -7.87 0.70 10.29
C TRP A 45 -9.09 1.34 9.62
N TYR A 46 -9.37 1.02 8.36
CA TYR A 46 -10.59 1.51 7.71
C TYR A 46 -11.83 1.01 8.45
N CYS A 47 -12.84 1.89 8.50
CA CYS A 47 -14.07 1.65 9.24
C CYS A 47 -14.66 0.27 8.94
N ASP A 48 -14.84 -0.51 10.00
CA ASP A 48 -15.47 -1.82 9.96
C ASP A 48 -14.75 -2.86 9.07
N PHE A 49 -13.49 -2.65 8.65
CA PHE A 49 -12.82 -3.49 7.66
C PHE A 49 -12.78 -4.99 8.00
N LEU A 50 -12.61 -5.33 9.28
CA LEU A 50 -12.47 -6.73 9.71
C LEU A 50 -13.80 -7.50 9.71
N ASN A 51 -14.95 -6.83 9.88
CA ASN A 51 -16.24 -7.50 10.01
C ASN A 51 -16.71 -8.17 8.70
N PRO A 52 -16.66 -7.52 7.53
CA PRO A 52 -17.00 -8.12 6.25
C PRO A 52 -15.78 -8.78 5.56
N LEU A 53 -14.65 -9.00 6.25
CA LEU A 53 -13.42 -9.51 5.62
C LEU A 53 -13.64 -10.82 4.85
N HIS A 54 -14.51 -11.70 5.36
CA HIS A 54 -14.89 -12.95 4.71
C HIS A 54 -15.63 -12.78 3.37
N ASN A 55 -16.16 -11.59 3.10
CA ASN A 55 -16.83 -11.25 1.84
C ASN A 55 -15.88 -10.63 0.80
N TYR A 56 -14.60 -10.41 1.17
CA TYR A 56 -13.63 -9.80 0.28
C TYR A 56 -12.81 -10.84 -0.48
N THR A 57 -12.59 -10.56 -1.76
CA THR A 57 -11.51 -11.19 -2.53
C THR A 57 -10.29 -10.29 -2.48
N ILE A 58 -9.23 -10.75 -1.84
CA ILE A 58 -8.00 -9.97 -1.66
C ILE A 58 -7.04 -10.25 -2.81
N ILE A 59 -6.86 -9.26 -3.69
CA ILE A 59 -5.90 -9.33 -4.80
C ILE A 59 -4.63 -8.58 -4.37
N LYS A 60 -3.52 -9.31 -4.21
CA LYS A 60 -2.24 -8.72 -3.81
C LYS A 60 -1.58 -8.07 -5.02
N TYR A 61 -1.23 -6.80 -4.87
CA TYR A 61 -0.47 -6.08 -5.88
C TYR A 61 1.00 -6.54 -5.88
N GLU A 62 1.56 -6.73 -7.07
CA GLU A 62 2.95 -7.11 -7.31
C GLU A 62 3.45 -6.26 -8.49
N ASP A 63 4.49 -5.46 -8.24
CA ASP A 63 5.09 -4.58 -9.24
C ASP A 63 6.11 -5.35 -10.10
N SER A 64 5.59 -6.24 -10.94
CA SER A 64 6.37 -7.01 -11.91
C SER A 64 5.48 -7.34 -13.11
N GLU A 65 6.07 -7.60 -14.28
CA GLU A 65 5.31 -7.99 -15.47
C GLU A 65 4.47 -9.27 -15.22
N GLU A 66 5.05 -10.22 -14.49
CA GLU A 66 4.36 -11.44 -14.05
C GLU A 66 3.25 -11.11 -13.03
N GLY A 67 3.54 -10.23 -12.07
CA GLY A 67 2.61 -9.73 -11.07
C GLY A 67 1.38 -9.09 -11.69
N TYR A 68 1.57 -8.25 -12.71
CA TYR A 68 0.47 -7.62 -13.45
C TYR A 68 -0.37 -8.63 -14.22
N SER A 69 0.26 -9.65 -14.79
CA SER A 69 -0.45 -10.75 -15.44
C SER A 69 -1.30 -11.53 -14.43
N LYS A 70 -0.78 -11.80 -13.23
CA LYS A 70 -1.52 -12.44 -12.12
C LYS A 70 -2.69 -11.60 -11.64
N ILE A 71 -2.49 -10.29 -11.46
CA ILE A 71 -3.55 -9.36 -11.06
C ILE A 71 -4.66 -9.33 -12.12
N GLY A 72 -4.29 -9.21 -13.40
CA GLY A 72 -5.24 -9.22 -14.52
C GLY A 72 -6.05 -10.51 -14.59
N ALA A 73 -5.44 -11.66 -14.31
CA ALA A 73 -6.14 -12.95 -14.22
C ALA A 73 -7.08 -13.00 -13.01
N ALA A 74 -6.64 -12.57 -11.83
CA ALA A 74 -7.46 -12.55 -10.63
C ALA A 74 -8.72 -11.68 -10.77
N PHE A 75 -8.60 -10.51 -11.42
CA PHE A 75 -9.76 -9.68 -11.76
C PHE A 75 -10.67 -10.36 -12.78
N ASP A 76 -10.12 -11.01 -13.80
CA ASP A 76 -10.91 -11.73 -14.81
C ASP A 76 -11.76 -12.83 -14.18
N ASP A 77 -11.18 -13.62 -13.26
CA ASP A 77 -11.87 -14.69 -12.53
C ASP A 77 -12.94 -14.12 -11.59
N LEU A 78 -12.62 -13.09 -10.81
CA LEU A 78 -13.58 -12.41 -9.93
C LEU A 78 -14.81 -11.90 -10.69
N PHE A 79 -14.58 -11.25 -11.84
CA PHE A 79 -15.67 -10.73 -12.66
C PHE A 79 -16.47 -11.84 -13.36
N LYS A 80 -15.82 -12.96 -13.69
CA LYS A 80 -16.50 -14.15 -14.22
C LYS A 80 -17.48 -14.72 -13.21
N GLU A 81 -17.04 -14.86 -11.96
CA GLU A 81 -17.88 -15.35 -10.85
C GLU A 81 -19.05 -14.41 -10.57
N ALA A 82 -18.84 -13.10 -10.74
CA ALA A 82 -19.90 -12.10 -10.66
C ALA A 82 -20.87 -12.08 -11.88
N GLY A 83 -20.66 -12.95 -12.87
CA GLY A 83 -21.52 -13.06 -14.06
C GLY A 83 -21.28 -12.00 -15.13
N ILE A 84 -20.14 -11.31 -15.12
CA ILE A 84 -19.81 -10.27 -16.10
C ILE A 84 -19.44 -10.92 -17.45
N PRO A 85 -20.05 -10.49 -18.58
CA PRO A 85 -19.77 -11.04 -19.90
C PRO A 85 -18.30 -10.93 -20.31
N SER A 86 -17.80 -11.90 -21.09
CA SER A 86 -16.39 -11.97 -21.49
C SER A 86 -15.87 -10.70 -22.17
N HIS A 87 -16.66 -10.08 -23.05
CA HIS A 87 -16.23 -8.87 -23.78
C HIS A 87 -15.96 -7.66 -22.87
N GLU A 88 -16.71 -7.52 -21.77
CA GLU A 88 -16.45 -6.48 -20.75
C GLU A 88 -15.20 -6.81 -19.95
N ARG A 89 -15.03 -8.08 -19.54
CA ARG A 89 -13.84 -8.54 -18.81
C ARG A 89 -12.57 -8.39 -19.63
N GLU A 90 -12.62 -8.72 -20.92
CA GLU A 90 -11.51 -8.52 -21.88
C GLU A 90 -11.15 -7.04 -22.01
N THR A 91 -12.15 -6.15 -22.04
CA THR A 91 -11.92 -4.69 -22.07
C THR A 91 -11.23 -4.21 -20.80
N ILE A 92 -11.69 -4.67 -19.63
CA ILE A 92 -11.10 -4.31 -18.33
C ILE A 92 -9.67 -4.83 -18.25
N ARG A 93 -9.45 -6.12 -18.57
CA ARG A 93 -8.12 -6.75 -18.58
C ARG A 93 -7.16 -6.02 -19.52
N GLY A 94 -7.61 -5.68 -20.73
CA GLY A 94 -6.82 -4.91 -21.68
C GLY A 94 -6.42 -3.54 -21.13
N ARG A 95 -7.32 -2.85 -20.41
CA ARG A 95 -7.01 -1.56 -19.76
C ARG A 95 -6.08 -1.70 -18.56
N LEU A 96 -6.25 -2.74 -17.75
CA LEU A 96 -5.37 -3.02 -16.62
C LEU A 96 -3.93 -3.24 -17.12
N LEU A 97 -3.74 -4.09 -18.12
CA LEU A 97 -2.42 -4.43 -18.66
C LEU A 97 -1.78 -3.32 -19.51
N ASN A 98 -2.58 -2.50 -20.21
CA ASN A 98 -2.07 -1.41 -21.06
C ASN A 98 -2.01 -0.05 -20.35
N GLY A 99 -2.58 0.07 -19.15
CA GLY A 99 -2.75 1.32 -18.43
C GLY A 99 -1.41 1.96 -18.08
N SER A 100 -1.29 3.26 -18.35
CA SER A 100 -0.18 4.11 -17.94
C SER A 100 0.11 4.08 -16.44
N THR A 101 -0.85 3.65 -15.61
CA THR A 101 -0.69 3.45 -14.16
C THR A 101 0.39 2.42 -13.83
N LEU A 102 0.48 1.33 -14.60
CA LEU A 102 1.53 0.31 -14.45
C LEU A 102 2.91 0.84 -14.86
N ARG A 103 2.94 1.68 -15.90
CA ARG A 103 4.18 2.26 -16.44
C ARG A 103 4.63 3.52 -15.71
N SER A 104 3.75 4.13 -14.91
CA SER A 104 4.02 5.32 -14.09
C SER A 104 4.85 4.97 -12.85
N ILE A 105 4.83 3.70 -12.43
CA ILE A 105 5.76 3.14 -11.45
C ILE A 105 6.96 2.55 -12.19
N ARG A 106 7.46 3.23 -13.23
CA ARG A 106 8.88 3.05 -13.57
C ARG A 106 9.64 3.61 -12.39
N GLU A 107 10.21 2.71 -11.58
CA GLU A 107 11.13 2.96 -10.48
C GLU A 107 12.06 4.13 -10.81
N SER A 108 11.61 5.34 -10.48
CA SER A 108 12.47 6.51 -10.60
C SER A 108 13.62 6.30 -9.64
N ARG A 109 14.82 6.78 -9.97
CA ARG A 109 15.96 6.73 -9.05
C ARG A 109 15.58 7.20 -7.64
N ALA A 110 14.74 8.22 -7.54
CA ALA A 110 14.23 8.71 -6.25
C ALA A 110 13.42 7.67 -5.46
N ILE A 111 12.63 6.80 -6.10
CA ILE A 111 11.89 5.72 -5.42
C ILE A 111 12.87 4.64 -4.94
N LEU A 112 13.84 4.27 -5.78
CA LEU A 112 14.87 3.29 -5.42
C LEU A 112 15.71 3.78 -4.24
N ASP A 113 16.15 5.03 -4.27
CA ASP A 113 16.95 5.64 -3.22
C ASP A 113 16.17 5.68 -1.88
N VAL A 114 14.88 5.99 -1.90
CA VAL A 114 14.03 5.99 -0.69
C VAL A 114 13.81 4.57 -0.18
N ARG A 115 13.60 3.60 -1.08
CA ARG A 115 13.44 2.18 -0.72
C ARG A 115 14.70 1.64 -0.06
N GLU A 116 15.86 1.94 -0.62
CA GLU A 116 17.16 1.57 -0.06
C GLU A 116 17.36 2.20 1.33
N GLN A 117 17.13 3.51 1.46
CA GLN A 117 17.22 4.21 2.76
C GLN A 117 16.31 3.58 3.83
N LEU A 118 15.10 3.17 3.45
CA LEU A 118 14.16 2.50 4.37
C LEU A 118 14.67 1.12 4.78
N LEU A 119 15.14 0.30 3.83
CA LEU A 119 15.52 -1.09 4.09
C LEU A 119 16.86 -1.20 4.84
N LEU A 120 17.74 -0.21 4.73
CA LEU A 120 19.04 -0.19 5.44
C LEU A 120 18.97 0.43 6.84
N ASP A 121 17.95 1.23 7.16
CA ASP A 121 17.75 1.80 8.51
C ASP A 121 16.81 0.90 9.33
N ASN A 122 17.39 0.02 10.15
CA ASN A 122 16.63 -0.92 10.99
C ASN A 122 15.63 -0.24 11.93
N ASP A 123 15.94 0.94 12.46
CA ASP A 123 15.03 1.65 13.37
C ASP A 123 13.85 2.24 12.60
N LEU A 124 14.10 2.74 11.39
CA LEU A 124 13.08 3.25 10.49
C LEU A 124 12.17 2.12 10.00
N LEU A 125 12.76 0.98 9.60
CA LEU A 125 12.03 -0.19 9.15
C LEU A 125 11.14 -0.76 10.25
N LYS A 126 11.63 -0.83 11.50
CA LYS A 126 10.81 -1.23 12.66
C LYS A 126 9.59 -0.32 12.81
N LYS A 127 9.74 1.00 12.66
CA LYS A 127 8.59 1.93 12.73
C LYS A 127 7.56 1.70 11.65
N VAL A 128 7.99 1.40 10.42
CA VAL A 128 7.07 1.02 9.35
C VAL A 128 6.34 -0.28 9.68
N VAL A 129 7.05 -1.28 10.20
CA VAL A 129 6.43 -2.53 10.67
C VAL A 129 5.46 -2.28 11.82
N GLU A 130 5.78 -1.39 12.77
CA GLU A 130 4.89 -1.00 13.86
C GLU A 130 3.60 -0.33 13.35
N ILE A 131 3.70 0.56 12.36
CA ILE A 131 2.55 1.19 11.72
C ILE A 131 1.65 0.12 11.09
N TYR A 132 2.21 -0.73 10.21
CA TYR A 132 1.44 -1.66 9.37
C TYR A 132 1.35 -3.09 9.92
N TYR A 133 1.63 -3.30 11.21
CA TYR A 133 1.72 -4.64 11.80
C TYR A 133 0.47 -5.50 11.52
N HIS A 134 -0.71 -4.92 11.72
CA HIS A 134 -1.96 -5.63 11.49
C HIS A 134 -2.20 -5.96 10.02
N ASP A 135 -1.77 -5.11 9.09
CA ASP A 135 -1.85 -5.39 7.66
C ASP A 135 -0.96 -6.59 7.28
N PHE A 136 0.26 -6.67 7.83
CA PHE A 136 1.14 -7.85 7.61
C PHE A 136 0.45 -9.15 8.05
N VAL A 137 -0.19 -9.13 9.22
CA VAL A 137 -0.86 -10.30 9.80
C VAL A 137 -2.14 -10.65 9.01
N VAL A 138 -3.04 -9.69 8.81
CA VAL A 138 -4.35 -9.91 8.19
C VAL A 138 -4.23 -10.32 6.74
N PHE A 139 -3.31 -9.71 5.98
CA PHE A 139 -3.10 -10.04 4.57
C PHE A 139 -2.07 -11.14 4.35
N GLY A 140 -1.42 -11.65 5.39
CA GLY A 140 -0.40 -12.69 5.29
C GLY A 140 0.79 -12.25 4.43
N PHE A 141 1.31 -11.04 4.67
CA PHE A 141 2.58 -10.60 4.11
C PHE A 141 3.73 -11.02 5.04
N PRO A 142 4.89 -11.44 4.51
CA PRO A 142 6.05 -11.71 5.34
C PRO A 142 6.56 -10.41 5.97
N PHE A 143 6.98 -10.49 7.23
CA PHE A 143 7.71 -9.39 7.86
C PHE A 143 9.06 -9.17 7.16
N PRO A 144 9.51 -7.92 7.00
CA PRO A 144 10.81 -7.63 6.41
C PRO A 144 11.95 -8.11 7.31
N VAL A 145 13.02 -8.61 6.71
CA VAL A 145 14.23 -9.04 7.43
C VAL A 145 15.04 -7.80 7.80
N LEU A 146 15.42 -7.67 9.06
CA LEU A 146 16.30 -6.59 9.52
C LEU A 146 17.69 -6.77 8.91
N TYR A 147 18.27 -5.67 8.43
CA TYR A 147 19.60 -5.66 7.86
C TYR A 147 20.63 -5.98 8.96
N SER A 148 21.39 -7.06 8.76
CA SER A 148 22.48 -7.47 9.64
C SER A 148 23.77 -6.88 9.05
N GLY A 149 24.14 -5.69 9.50
CA GLY A 149 25.37 -5.02 9.04
C GLY A 149 26.64 -5.77 9.40
#